data_AF-A0A924HT74-F1
#
_entry.id   AF-A0A924HT74-F1
#
_cell.length_a   1.000
_cell.length_b   1.000
_cell.length_c   1.000
_cell.angle_alpha   90.00
_cell.angle_beta   90.00
_cell.angle_gamma   90.00
#
_symmetry.space_group_name_H-M   'P 1'
#
loop_
_entity.id
_entity.type
_entity.pdbx_description
1 polymer ?
#
loop_
_entity_poly.entity_id
_entity_poly.type
_entity_poly.pdbx_seq_one_letter_code
_entity_poly.pdbx_strand_id
1 'polypeptide(L)' 'MGKKIALNVFYNLILILSVIGMGWAFKNDSLLIVAFFAATFTAVLYFKIQLLKSFKK' A
#
# COMPACT_ATOMS: atom_id res chain seq x y z
N MET A 1 -7.02 12.87 17.33
CA MET A 1 -5.62 12.67 16.85
C MET A 1 -5.29 11.20 16.58
N GLY A 2 -5.61 10.24 17.48
CA GLY A 2 -5.22 8.83 17.33
C GLY A 2 -5.67 8.13 16.04
N LYS A 3 -6.89 8.40 15.55
CA LYS A 3 -7.39 7.84 14.27
C LYS A 3 -6.50 8.20 13.06
N LYS A 4 -5.95 9.42 13.02
CA LYS A 4 -5.04 9.86 11.93
C LYS A 4 -3.71 9.11 11.97
N ILE A 5 -3.18 8.87 13.16
CA ILE A 5 -1.92 8.14 13.37
C ILE A 5 -2.10 6.67 12.99
N ALA A 6 -3.17 6.02 13.47
CA ALA A 6 -3.48 4.64 13.14
C ALA A 6 -3.64 4.43 11.62
N LEU A 7 -4.36 5.32 10.94
CA LEU A 7 -4.51 5.27 9.48
C LEU A 7 -3.16 5.45 8.77
N ASN A 8 -2.34 6.42 9.18
CA ASN A 8 -1.04 6.63 8.55
C ASN A 8 -0.10 5.43 8.71
N VAL A 9 -0.07 4.82 9.90
CA VAL A 9 0.69 3.59 10.19
C VAL A 9 0.17 2.42 9.36
N PHE A 10 -1.16 2.24 9.29
CA PHE A 10 -1.78 1.18 8.50
C PHE A 10 -1.43 1.27 7.01
N TYR A 11 -1.57 2.47 6.42
CA TYR A 11 -1.19 2.69 5.01
C TYR A 11 0.30 2.45 4.77
N ASN A 12 1.19 2.85 5.69
CA ASN A 12 2.62 2.58 5.55
C ASN A 12 2.95 1.09 5.66
N LEU A 13 2.34 0.37 6.59
CA LEU A 13 2.53 -1.07 6.74
C LEU A 13 2.15 -1.82 5.47
N ILE A 14 1.00 -1.48 4.87
CA ILE A 14 0.55 -2.11 3.63
C ILE A 14 1.51 -1.81 2.48
N LEU A 15 2.00 -0.58 2.35
CA LEU A 15 2.96 -0.22 1.30
C LEU A 15 4.26 -1.02 1.44
N ILE A 16 4.78 -1.16 2.66
CA ILE A 16 5.98 -1.96 2.95
C ILE A 16 5.75 -3.44 2.63
N LEU A 17 4.62 -3.99 3.06
CA LEU A 17 4.22 -5.37 2.77
C LEU A 17 4.09 -5.62 1.26
N SER A 18 3.52 -4.68 0.50
CA SER A 18 3.43 -4.80 -0.95
C SER A 18 4.81 -4.81 -1.64
N VAL A 19 5.77 -4.02 -1.16
CA VAL A 19 7.14 -4.00 -1.72
C VAL A 19 7.88 -5.30 -1.41
N ILE A 20 7.79 -5.78 -0.16
CA ILE A 20 8.40 -7.06 0.24
C ILE A 20 7.74 -8.22 -0.52
N GLY A 21 6.41 -8.23 -0.63
CA GLY A 21 5.65 -9.23 -1.38
C GLY A 21 6.01 -9.24 -2.87
N MET A 22 6.19 -8.06 -3.49
CA MET A 22 6.69 -7.95 -4.86
C MET A 22 8.09 -8.56 -5.01
N GLY A 23 9.02 -8.24 -4.11
CA GLY A 23 10.38 -8.79 -4.15
C GLY A 23 10.42 -10.31 -3.99
N TRP A 24 9.57 -10.86 -3.11
CA TRP A 24 9.43 -12.30 -2.95
C TRP A 24 8.79 -12.97 -4.17
N ALA A 25 7.74 -12.37 -4.74
CA ALA A 25 7.05 -12.90 -5.92
C ALA A 25 7.93 -12.88 -7.18
N PHE A 26 8.77 -11.85 -7.34
CA PHE A 26 9.77 -11.77 -8.41
C PHE A 26 10.78 -12.92 -8.34
N LYS A 27 11.23 -13.29 -7.13
CA LYS A 27 12.17 -14.40 -6.94
C LYS A 27 11.56 -15.78 -7.20
N ASN A 28 10.23 -15.89 -7.25
CA ASN A 28 9.50 -17.13 -7.51
C ASN A 28 8.87 -17.15 -8.92
N ASP A 29 9.34 -16.30 -9.84
CA ASP A 29 8.82 -16.14 -11.21
C ASP A 29 7.29 -15.95 -11.32
N SER A 30 6.67 -15.49 -10.24
CA SER A 30 5.22 -15.41 -10.12
C SER A 30 4.73 -14.03 -10.55
N LEU A 31 4.79 -13.77 -11.86
CA LEU A 31 4.42 -12.48 -12.47
C LEU A 31 2.98 -12.03 -12.14
N LEU A 32 2.04 -12.97 -12.01
CA LEU A 32 0.67 -12.66 -11.58
C LEU A 32 0.62 -12.07 -10.17
N ILE A 33 1.42 -12.62 -9.26
CA ILE A 33 1.47 -12.16 -7.86
C ILE A 33 2.17 -10.80 -7.79
N VAL A 34 3.22 -10.59 -8.59
CA VAL A 34 3.86 -9.28 -8.75
C VAL A 34 2.86 -8.24 -9.25
N ALA A 35 2.10 -8.55 -10.31
CA ALA A 35 1.08 -7.65 -10.85
C ALA A 35 -0.01 -7.35 -9.81
N PHE A 36 -0.43 -8.35 -9.04
CA PHE A 36 -1.38 -8.16 -7.94
C PHE A 36 -0.85 -7.23 -6.85
N PHE A 37 0.40 -7.40 -6.41
CA PHE A 37 1.01 -6.51 -5.43
C PHE A 37 1.22 -5.09 -5.98
N ALA A 38 1.55 -4.93 -7.26
CA ALA A 38 1.67 -3.63 -7.92
C ALA A 38 0.31 -2.91 -8.01
N ALA A 39 -0.76 -3.62 -8.37
CA ALA A 39 -2.12 -3.09 -8.37
C ALA A 39 -2.58 -2.71 -6.96
N THR A 40 -2.28 -3.56 -5.97
CA THR A 40 -2.59 -3.28 -4.56
C THR A 40 -1.83 -2.05 -4.07
N PHE A 41 -0.54 -1.93 -4.40
CA PHE A 41 0.29 -0.79 -4.02
C PHE A 41 -0.26 0.53 -4.57
N THR A 42 -0.63 0.55 -5.86
CA THR A 42 -1.21 1.74 -6.50
C THR A 42 -2.58 2.11 -5.95
N ALA A 43 -3.46 1.14 -5.71
CA ALA A 43 -4.76 1.38 -5.07
C ALA A 43 -4.61 1.96 -3.66
N VAL A 44 -3.72 1.38 -2.84
CA VAL A 44 -3.44 1.83 -1.47
C VAL A 44 -2.85 3.24 -1.45
N LEU A 45 -1.95 3.55 -2.38
CA LEU A 45 -1.44 4.91 -2.58
C LEU A 45 -2.55 5.91 -2.91
N TYR A 46 -3.44 5.55 -3.83
CA TYR A 46 -4.57 6.39 -4.21
C TYR A 46 -5.46 6.70 -3.00
N PHE A 47 -5.86 5.66 -2.25
CA PHE A 47 -6.67 5.84 -1.04
C PHE A 47 -5.94 6.67 0.03
N LYS A 48 -4.63 6.48 0.23
CA LYS A 48 -3.83 7.29 1.16
C LYS A 48 -3.90 8.78 0.80
N ILE A 49 -3.73 9.10 -0.49
CA ILE A 49 -3.79 10.48 -0.99
C ILE A 49 -5.19 11.06 -0.82
N GLN A 50 -6.23 10.30 -1.15
CA GLN A 50 -7.63 10.73 -1.03
C GLN A 50 -8.00 11.00 0.44
N LEU A 51 -7.54 10.15 1.36
CA LEU A 51 -7.72 10.28 2.79
C LEU A 51 -6.99 11.53 3.34
N LEU A 52 -5.75 11.78 2.89
CA LEU A 52 -5.02 13.01 3.22
C LEU A 52 -5.72 14.27 2.72
N LYS A 53 -6.30 14.24 1.51
CA LYS A 53 -7.13 15.34 0.97
C LYS A 53 -8.39 15.56 1.82
N SER A 54 -9.07 14.48 2.21
CA SER A 54 -10.28 14.57 3.05
C SER A 54 -9.99 15.14 4.43
N PHE A 55 -8.78 14.97 4.97
CA PHE A 55 -8.39 15.52 6.27
C PHE A 55 -7.91 16.98 6.25
N LYS A 56 -7.79 17.58 5.05
CA LYS A 56 -7.41 18.99 4.84
C LYS A 56 -8.62 19.92 4.68
N LYS A 57 -9.84 19.37 4.54
CA LYS A 57 -11.11 20.09 4.68
C LYS A 57 -11.51 20.13 6.15
#